data_AF-A0A9D5U1T7-F1
#
_entry.id   AF-A0A9D5U1T7-F1
#
_cell.length_a   1.000
_cell.length_b   1.000
_cell.length_c   1.000
_cell.angle_alpha   90.00
_cell.angle_beta   90.00
_cell.angle_gamma   90.00
#
_symmetry.space_group_name_H-M   'P 1'
#
loop_
_entity.id
_entity.type
_entity.pdbx_description
1 polymer ?
#
loop_
_entity_poly.entity_id
_entity_poly.type
_entity_poly.pdbx_seq_one_letter_code
_entity_poly.pdbx_strand_id
1 'polypeptide(L)'
;MATSPSSELDARTFRRALALAFAVGLSLRVLFAPLQGFPGDTVQFLRWMRATVDWGITSLYDPARALDCNYPPTLPYVLRVIGEVDARLPWLRLYPKLETMLVKLPMIGFDLAVVALLAWWLQRRVGRAPALWAAIALLANPALIHLSGFWGQSDPAGFLPVLGGFFAILSGVYPLAGVLLGIAFWTKFQSVVFYPLAALMLWRKGGAFALGRAAIAGVLASVAWLSPFIVAGNPHFFRMIDSAYGQNIGRYPDLSMGAANRWALHPDPTTQDFHAPMFFYGPDGTVNARGLLAQLTWRRMGLAMFLLALAGVLAWFWRGRETSRWTAAAILSVLAFFVFPTEMHERYLYPALPLVALVAAERVQLRRPFWILSSLYWLGLACTAPPAGAYRYLAPVMLTGLAGLAFLLARQDDLEARLAQTSRLRLIALIALILLLPAALFAFWKAPARHVRVYLDELPFTVVRQEWRPPVRNASIEHRPLQLGRMIYRRGIGVHAHSELAVIAPARAQRFVADVGLDAEIAGDPRADVRFRVLSGDEVLYESPILTATSEAQRLDVPVKAGQELRLVVDGLYSPNGDHADWANARFMLEESK
;
A
#
# COMPACT_ATOMS: atom_id res chain seq x y z
N MET A 1 -41.99 0.52 -36.21
CA MET A 1 -42.54 0.21 -34.88
C MET A 1 -41.98 1.23 -33.91
N ALA A 2 -42.83 2.14 -33.43
CA ALA A 2 -42.46 3.18 -32.47
C ALA A 2 -42.03 2.51 -31.16
N THR A 3 -40.81 2.80 -30.71
CA THR A 3 -40.33 2.41 -29.39
C THR A 3 -41.12 3.20 -28.33
N SER A 4 -41.86 2.50 -27.48
CA SER A 4 -42.61 3.10 -26.38
C SER A 4 -41.69 3.92 -25.46
N PRO A 5 -42.14 5.05 -24.89
CA PRO A 5 -41.41 5.80 -23.87
C PRO A 5 -41.40 4.99 -22.57
N SER A 6 -40.47 4.04 -22.45
CA SER A 6 -40.29 3.27 -21.23
C SER A 6 -39.40 4.03 -20.24
N SER A 7 -40.06 4.54 -19.20
CA SER A 7 -39.61 4.58 -17.81
C SER A 7 -38.29 5.29 -17.46
N GLU A 8 -38.16 6.56 -17.82
CA GLU A 8 -37.21 7.41 -17.09
C GLU A 8 -37.68 7.51 -15.62
N LEU A 9 -36.81 7.17 -14.67
CA LEU A 9 -37.15 7.17 -13.25
C LEU A 9 -37.59 8.58 -12.83
N ASP A 10 -38.78 8.73 -12.26
CA ASP A 10 -39.27 10.03 -11.80
C ASP A 10 -38.28 10.67 -10.80
N ALA A 11 -38.14 12.00 -10.86
CA ALA A 11 -37.19 12.75 -10.06
C ALA A 11 -37.43 12.62 -8.54
N ARG A 12 -38.69 12.50 -8.10
CA ARG A 12 -39.02 12.31 -6.68
C ARG A 12 -38.63 10.91 -6.23
N THR A 13 -38.95 9.90 -7.02
CA THR A 13 -38.56 8.50 -6.75
C THR A 13 -37.05 8.35 -6.74
N PHE A 14 -36.35 8.93 -7.71
CA PHE A 14 -34.88 8.92 -7.78
C PHE A 14 -34.25 9.55 -6.52
N ARG A 15 -34.69 10.75 -6.12
CA ARG A 15 -34.14 11.43 -4.94
C ARG A 15 -34.37 10.64 -3.66
N ARG A 16 -35.55 10.04 -3.48
CA ARG A 16 -35.86 9.20 -2.32
C ARG A 16 -35.00 7.93 -2.29
N ALA A 17 -34.89 7.24 -3.42
CA ALA A 17 -34.08 6.03 -3.52
C ALA A 17 -32.58 6.32 -3.32
N LEU A 18 -32.09 7.42 -3.88
CA LEU A 18 -30.71 7.85 -3.70
C LEU A 18 -30.44 8.21 -2.23
N ALA A 19 -31.31 9.00 -1.60
CA ALA A 19 -31.18 9.35 -0.18
C ALA A 19 -31.19 8.10 0.73
N LEU A 20 -32.08 7.13 0.46
CA LEU A 20 -32.10 5.86 1.17
C LEU A 20 -30.80 5.07 0.97
N ALA A 21 -30.28 5.00 -0.26
CA ALA A 21 -29.01 4.34 -0.54
C ALA A 21 -27.84 4.99 0.22
N PHE A 22 -27.79 6.32 0.30
CA PHE A 22 -26.78 7.03 1.08
C PHE A 22 -26.93 6.78 2.58
N ALA A 23 -28.15 6.79 3.11
CA ALA A 23 -28.41 6.49 4.52
C ALA A 23 -27.95 5.06 4.88
N VAL A 24 -28.31 4.06 4.07
CA VAL A 24 -27.87 2.67 4.29
C VAL A 24 -26.35 2.54 4.14
N GLY A 25 -25.77 3.12 3.10
CA GLY A 25 -24.32 3.07 2.84
C GLY A 25 -23.48 3.74 3.93
N LEU A 26 -23.98 4.85 4.50
CA LEU A 26 -23.38 5.52 5.66
C LEU A 26 -23.51 4.65 6.91
N SER A 27 -24.70 4.12 7.21
CA SER A 27 -24.94 3.27 8.38
C SER A 27 -24.04 2.03 8.38
N LEU A 28 -23.87 1.38 7.22
CA LEU A 28 -22.96 0.23 7.08
C LEU A 28 -21.52 0.63 7.39
N ARG A 29 -21.02 1.75 6.87
CA ARG A 29 -19.65 2.21 7.14
C ARG A 29 -19.45 2.60 8.61
N VAL A 30 -20.42 3.30 9.20
CA VAL A 30 -20.41 3.70 10.62
C VAL A 30 -20.45 2.47 11.55
N LEU A 31 -21.16 1.40 11.17
CA LEU A 31 -21.19 0.15 11.94
C LEU A 31 -19.79 -0.49 12.07
N PHE A 32 -18.97 -0.43 11.03
CA PHE A 32 -17.61 -1.00 11.03
C PHE A 32 -16.53 -0.04 11.52
N ALA A 33 -16.80 1.27 11.57
CA ALA A 33 -15.81 2.29 11.95
C ALA A 33 -15.16 2.09 13.34
N PRO A 34 -15.89 1.64 14.39
CA PRO A 34 -15.31 1.41 15.72
C PRO A 34 -14.35 0.22 15.80
N LEU A 35 -14.29 -0.64 14.78
CA LEU A 35 -13.36 -1.76 14.73
C LEU A 35 -11.94 -1.26 14.47
N GLN A 36 -10.91 -1.98 14.90
CA GLN A 36 -9.52 -1.50 14.79
C GLN A 36 -9.07 -1.28 13.33
N GLY A 37 -9.59 -2.07 12.38
CA GLY A 37 -9.12 -2.05 11.00
C GLY A 37 -7.68 -2.55 10.90
N PHE A 38 -6.85 -1.81 10.17
CA PHE A 38 -5.41 -2.05 10.06
C PHE A 38 -4.64 -1.25 11.12
N PRO A 39 -4.12 -1.87 12.20
CA PRO A 39 -3.60 -1.15 13.35
C PRO A 39 -2.46 -0.18 13.02
N GLY A 40 -1.58 -0.57 12.09
CA GLY A 40 -0.42 0.25 11.69
C GLY A 40 -0.82 1.62 11.14
N ASP A 41 -1.95 1.72 10.44
CA ASP A 41 -2.42 2.98 9.87
C ASP A 41 -3.28 3.78 10.87
N THR A 42 -4.23 3.11 11.54
CA THR A 42 -5.19 3.81 12.41
C THR A 42 -4.54 4.39 13.66
N VAL A 43 -3.58 3.68 14.27
CA VAL A 43 -2.77 4.21 15.39
C VAL A 43 -1.95 5.41 14.92
N GLN A 44 -1.38 5.33 13.71
CA GLN A 44 -0.56 6.39 13.16
C GLN A 44 -1.36 7.66 12.86
N PHE A 45 -2.58 7.54 12.33
CA PHE A 45 -3.48 8.68 12.12
C PHE A 45 -3.89 9.34 13.44
N LEU A 46 -4.15 8.57 14.49
CA LEU A 46 -4.43 9.11 15.83
C LEU A 46 -3.21 9.87 16.39
N ARG A 47 -2.00 9.33 16.23
CA ARG A 47 -0.76 10.02 16.64
C ARG A 47 -0.57 11.34 15.89
N TRP A 48 -0.74 11.34 14.57
CA TRP A 48 -0.63 12.56 13.77
C TRP A 48 -1.71 13.57 14.11
N MET A 49 -2.96 13.13 14.29
CA MET A 49 -4.08 13.98 14.71
C MET A 49 -3.74 14.76 15.97
N ARG A 50 -3.29 14.08 17.04
CA ARG A 50 -2.90 14.73 18.29
C ARG A 50 -1.71 15.67 18.09
N ALA A 51 -0.69 15.21 17.38
CA ALA A 51 0.50 16.02 17.09
C ALA A 51 0.19 17.32 16.31
N THR A 52 -0.79 17.31 15.41
CA THR A 52 -1.19 18.53 14.69
C THR A 52 -1.76 19.60 15.63
N VAL A 53 -2.34 19.21 16.77
CA VAL A 53 -2.86 20.10 17.81
C VAL A 53 -1.73 20.53 18.74
N ASP A 54 -0.95 19.56 19.24
CA ASP A 54 0.06 19.81 20.27
C ASP A 54 1.24 20.62 19.75
N TRP A 55 1.67 20.40 18.50
CA TRP A 55 2.90 20.97 17.94
C TRP A 55 2.68 21.78 16.66
N GLY A 56 1.45 21.85 16.17
CA GLY A 56 1.11 22.47 14.89
C GLY A 56 1.43 21.59 13.69
N ILE A 57 0.82 21.92 12.55
CA ILE A 57 0.87 21.05 11.36
C ILE A 57 2.23 21.01 10.67
N THR A 58 2.99 22.11 10.73
CA THR A 58 4.31 22.24 10.09
C THR A 58 5.38 21.44 10.83
N SER A 59 5.16 21.14 12.11
CA SER A 59 6.04 20.32 12.96
C SER A 59 5.82 18.82 12.78
N LEU A 60 4.78 18.42 12.05
CA LEU A 60 4.44 17.00 11.84
C LEU A 60 5.54 16.22 11.08
N TYR A 61 6.32 16.94 10.27
CA TYR A 61 7.43 16.40 9.46
C TYR A 61 8.80 16.64 10.10
N ASP A 62 8.85 17.05 11.36
CA ASP A 62 10.11 17.25 12.07
C ASP A 62 10.71 15.90 12.50
N PRO A 63 11.92 15.53 12.05
CA PRO A 63 12.58 14.30 12.46
C PRO A 63 12.75 14.18 13.98
N ALA A 64 12.94 15.30 14.69
CA ALA A 64 13.10 15.31 16.15
C ALA A 64 11.83 14.86 16.89
N ARG A 65 10.67 14.82 16.21
CA ARG A 65 9.40 14.39 16.80
C ARG A 65 9.11 12.90 16.61
N ALA A 66 9.89 12.19 15.77
CA ALA A 66 9.72 10.76 15.49
C ALA A 66 8.25 10.36 15.15
N LEU A 67 7.55 11.25 14.44
CA LEU A 67 6.17 11.03 14.01
C LEU A 67 6.07 10.31 12.67
N ASP A 68 7.12 10.34 11.86
CA ASP A 68 7.22 9.58 10.62
C ASP A 68 6.04 9.81 9.65
N CYS A 69 5.57 11.07 9.54
CA CYS A 69 4.43 11.43 8.70
C CYS A 69 4.78 11.45 7.21
N ASN A 70 4.26 10.47 6.47
CA ASN A 70 4.56 10.29 5.04
C ASN A 70 3.40 10.68 4.11
N TYR A 71 2.44 11.46 4.60
CA TYR A 71 1.32 11.94 3.80
C TYR A 71 1.51 13.39 3.35
N PRO A 72 1.09 13.74 2.13
CA PRO A 72 0.93 15.13 1.71
C PRO A 72 -0.03 15.90 2.63
N PRO A 73 0.06 17.25 2.67
CA PRO A 73 -0.50 18.07 3.75
C PRO A 73 -2.03 18.09 3.84
N THR A 74 -2.78 17.69 2.80
CA THR A 74 -4.24 17.62 2.90
C THR A 74 -4.73 16.69 4.01
N LEU A 75 -4.13 15.51 4.17
CA LEU A 75 -4.55 14.60 5.24
C LEU A 75 -4.26 15.20 6.63
N PRO A 76 -3.05 15.73 6.91
CA PRO A 76 -2.79 16.52 8.10
C PRO A 76 -3.77 17.68 8.33
N TYR A 77 -4.24 18.40 7.30
CA TYR A 77 -5.27 19.44 7.49
C TYR A 77 -6.59 18.84 7.98
N VAL A 78 -7.02 17.70 7.41
CA VAL A 78 -8.21 16.98 7.86
C VAL A 78 -8.03 16.51 9.31
N LEU A 79 -6.88 15.92 9.64
CA LEU A 79 -6.58 15.45 10.98
C LEU A 79 -6.51 16.61 12.00
N ARG A 80 -6.03 17.79 11.62
CA ARG A 80 -6.04 18.99 12.47
C ARG A 80 -7.46 19.38 12.90
N VAL A 81 -8.40 19.37 11.96
CA VAL A 81 -9.81 19.69 12.26
C VAL A 81 -10.41 18.67 13.23
N ILE A 82 -10.13 17.38 13.06
CA ILE A 82 -10.61 16.34 13.98
C ILE A 82 -9.91 16.45 15.33
N GLY A 83 -8.60 16.70 15.36
CA GLY A 83 -7.82 16.85 16.58
C GLY A 83 -8.30 18.01 17.45
N GLU A 84 -8.73 19.10 16.83
CA GLU A 84 -9.41 20.21 17.51
C GLU A 84 -10.74 19.80 18.18
N VAL A 85 -11.46 18.84 17.59
CA VAL A 85 -12.67 18.28 18.20
C VAL A 85 -12.30 17.33 19.34
N ASP A 86 -11.33 16.44 19.14
CA ASP A 86 -10.81 15.52 20.18
C ASP A 86 -10.33 16.29 21.42
N ALA A 87 -9.56 17.37 21.23
CA ALA A 87 -9.04 18.18 22.32
C ALA A 87 -10.14 18.86 23.17
N ARG A 88 -11.31 19.15 22.58
CA ARG A 88 -12.48 19.71 23.29
C ARG A 88 -13.34 18.64 23.96
N LEU A 89 -13.14 17.37 23.62
CA LEU A 89 -13.93 16.24 24.09
C LEU A 89 -13.01 15.17 24.72
N PRO A 90 -12.29 15.49 25.82
CA PRO A 90 -11.28 14.60 26.40
C PRO A 90 -11.84 13.25 26.86
N TRP A 91 -13.15 13.16 27.10
CA TRP A 91 -13.83 11.91 27.42
C TRP A 91 -13.83 10.90 26.27
N LEU A 92 -13.64 11.32 25.01
CA LEU A 92 -13.52 10.39 23.86
C LEU A 92 -12.32 9.45 24.02
N ARG A 93 -11.27 9.91 24.69
CA ARG A 93 -10.05 9.13 24.98
C ARG A 93 -10.29 7.99 25.97
N LEU A 94 -11.38 8.05 26.74
CA LEU A 94 -11.82 6.95 27.62
C LEU A 94 -12.47 5.81 26.81
N TYR A 95 -12.80 6.06 25.54
CA TYR A 95 -13.46 5.10 24.66
C TYR A 95 -12.66 4.92 23.35
N PRO A 96 -11.58 4.10 23.36
CA PRO A 96 -10.65 3.97 22.22
C PRO A 96 -11.32 3.62 20.88
N LYS A 97 -12.44 2.89 20.92
CA LYS A 97 -13.25 2.57 19.74
C LYS A 97 -13.93 3.80 19.12
N LEU A 98 -14.45 4.70 19.97
CA LEU A 98 -15.02 5.97 19.51
C LEU A 98 -13.94 6.90 18.98
N GLU A 99 -12.79 6.95 19.65
CA GLU A 99 -11.64 7.73 19.18
C GLU A 99 -11.14 7.24 17.81
N THR A 100 -11.01 5.91 17.63
CA THR A 100 -10.68 5.31 16.33
C THR A 100 -11.70 5.67 15.25
N MET A 101 -12.99 5.72 15.60
CA MET A 101 -14.03 6.11 14.67
C MET A 101 -13.87 7.57 14.19
N LEU A 102 -13.37 8.50 15.03
CA LEU A 102 -13.18 9.91 14.66
C LEU A 102 -12.29 10.09 13.42
N VAL A 103 -11.15 9.39 13.37
CA VAL A 103 -10.22 9.50 12.22
C VAL A 103 -10.76 8.84 10.95
N LYS A 104 -11.74 7.92 11.07
CA LYS A 104 -12.37 7.26 9.91
C LYS A 104 -13.55 8.02 9.34
N LEU A 105 -14.26 8.82 10.15
CA LEU A 105 -15.45 9.55 9.71
C LEU A 105 -15.19 10.45 8.48
N PRO A 106 -14.08 11.22 8.40
CA PRO A 106 -13.81 11.99 7.18
C PRO A 106 -13.46 11.11 5.98
N MET A 107 -12.82 9.96 6.20
CA MET A 107 -12.51 9.00 5.13
C MET A 107 -13.79 8.40 4.53
N ILE A 108 -14.76 8.07 5.40
CA ILE A 108 -16.13 7.71 5.01
C ILE A 108 -16.79 8.86 4.23
N GLY A 109 -16.67 10.09 4.73
CA GLY A 109 -17.19 11.28 4.06
C GLY A 109 -16.66 11.46 2.65
N PHE A 110 -15.35 11.29 2.44
CA PHE A 110 -14.73 11.37 1.11
C PHE A 110 -15.24 10.26 0.17
N ASP A 111 -15.39 9.03 0.66
CA ASP A 111 -15.93 7.92 -0.13
C ASP A 111 -17.38 8.20 -0.58
N LEU A 112 -18.22 8.68 0.34
CA LEU A 112 -19.59 9.10 0.03
C LEU A 112 -19.61 10.28 -0.97
N ALA A 113 -18.68 11.22 -0.85
CA ALA A 113 -18.57 12.36 -1.77
C ALA A 113 -18.17 11.92 -3.19
N VAL A 114 -17.31 10.90 -3.34
CA VAL A 114 -16.99 10.30 -4.65
C VAL A 114 -18.25 9.74 -5.28
N VAL A 115 -19.06 8.98 -4.52
CA VAL A 115 -20.32 8.43 -5.03
C VAL A 115 -21.32 9.53 -5.38
N ALA A 116 -21.43 10.57 -4.55
CA ALA A 116 -22.35 11.69 -4.78
C ALA A 116 -21.99 12.45 -6.07
N LEU A 117 -20.69 12.73 -6.27
CA LEU A 117 -20.19 13.39 -7.46
C LEU A 117 -20.44 12.56 -8.72
N LEU A 118 -20.21 11.25 -8.64
CA LEU A 118 -20.44 10.30 -9.73
C LEU A 118 -21.93 10.21 -10.09
N ALA A 119 -22.81 10.06 -9.08
CA ALA A 119 -24.26 10.03 -9.29
C ALA A 119 -24.77 11.36 -9.87
N TRP A 120 -24.23 12.49 -9.40
CA TRP A 120 -24.54 13.83 -9.90
C TRP A 120 -24.16 14.01 -11.37
N TRP A 121 -23.01 13.45 -11.79
CA TRP A 121 -22.57 13.47 -13.18
C TRP A 121 -23.42 12.57 -14.07
N LEU A 122 -23.62 11.32 -13.66
CA LEU A 122 -24.40 10.34 -14.43
C LEU A 122 -25.85 10.77 -14.63
N GLN A 123 -26.51 11.34 -13.62
CA GLN A 123 -27.92 11.77 -13.77
C GLN A 123 -28.08 12.87 -14.84
N ARG A 124 -27.02 13.68 -15.06
CA ARG A 124 -27.03 14.79 -16.04
C ARG A 124 -26.62 14.34 -17.43
N ARG A 125 -25.74 13.34 -17.54
CA ARG A 125 -25.12 12.92 -18.81
C ARG A 125 -25.74 11.67 -19.41
N VAL A 126 -26.29 10.78 -18.58
CA VAL A 126 -26.74 9.45 -18.98
C VAL A 126 -28.21 9.23 -18.59
N GLY A 127 -28.56 9.56 -17.34
CA GLY A 127 -29.93 9.45 -16.84
C GLY A 127 -30.00 8.96 -15.40
N ARG A 128 -31.18 9.09 -14.78
CA ARG A 128 -31.39 8.80 -13.36
C ARG A 128 -31.25 7.32 -13.00
N ALA A 129 -31.73 6.40 -13.82
CA ALA A 129 -31.64 4.97 -13.53
C ALA A 129 -30.18 4.46 -13.54
N PRO A 130 -29.33 4.76 -14.54
CA PRO A 130 -27.89 4.49 -14.49
C PRO A 130 -27.18 5.12 -13.29
N ALA A 131 -27.50 6.37 -12.97
CA ALA A 131 -26.93 7.06 -11.81
C ALA A 131 -27.27 6.37 -10.49
N LEU A 132 -28.53 5.96 -10.31
CA LEU A 132 -29.00 5.26 -9.12
C LEU A 132 -28.34 3.87 -9.02
N TRP A 133 -28.23 3.14 -10.13
CA TRP A 133 -27.53 1.86 -10.16
C TRP A 133 -26.08 2.00 -9.68
N ALA A 134 -25.33 2.96 -10.24
CA ALA A 134 -23.93 3.16 -9.86
C ALA A 134 -23.79 3.55 -8.39
N ALA A 135 -24.67 4.44 -7.91
CA ALA A 135 -24.69 4.85 -6.51
C ALA A 135 -24.91 3.66 -5.57
N ILE A 136 -25.95 2.85 -5.81
CA ILE A 136 -26.24 1.66 -5.00
C ILE A 136 -25.08 0.65 -5.08
N ALA A 137 -24.55 0.41 -6.28
CA ALA A 137 -23.47 -0.55 -6.51
C ALA A 137 -22.17 -0.19 -5.77
N LEU A 138 -21.90 1.11 -5.56
CA LEU A 138 -20.74 1.60 -4.82
C LEU A 138 -21.03 1.73 -3.30
N LEU A 139 -22.22 2.19 -2.92
CA LEU A 139 -22.60 2.36 -1.51
C LEU A 139 -22.73 1.03 -0.77
N ALA A 140 -23.30 0.02 -1.42
CA ALA A 140 -23.42 -1.34 -0.88
C ALA A 140 -22.18 -2.21 -1.14
N ASN A 141 -21.12 -1.63 -1.71
CA ASN A 141 -19.95 -2.39 -2.12
C ASN A 141 -19.11 -2.85 -0.92
N PRO A 142 -18.86 -4.16 -0.73
CA PRO A 142 -18.10 -4.64 0.41
C PRO A 142 -16.64 -4.16 0.39
N ALA A 143 -16.03 -3.95 -0.78
CA ALA A 143 -14.67 -3.42 -0.87
C ALA A 143 -14.58 -1.97 -0.37
N LEU A 144 -15.55 -1.12 -0.72
CA LEU A 144 -15.55 0.29 -0.31
C LEU A 144 -15.94 0.47 1.16
N ILE A 145 -16.87 -0.36 1.66
CA ILE A 145 -17.19 -0.44 3.09
C ILE A 145 -15.96 -0.91 3.88
N HIS A 146 -15.24 -1.92 3.37
CA HIS A 146 -13.98 -2.38 3.98
C HIS A 146 -12.95 -1.24 4.01
N LEU A 147 -12.71 -0.57 2.88
CA LEU A 147 -11.66 0.44 2.76
C LEU A 147 -11.92 1.68 3.65
N SER A 148 -13.11 2.27 3.57
CA SER A 148 -13.41 3.53 4.27
C SER A 148 -13.96 3.30 5.68
N GLY A 149 -14.87 2.33 5.85
CA GLY A 149 -15.51 2.03 7.14
C GLY A 149 -14.62 1.19 8.04
N PHE A 150 -14.21 0.00 7.61
CA PHE A 150 -13.41 -0.90 8.45
C PHE A 150 -11.96 -0.45 8.59
N TRP A 151 -11.26 -0.14 7.49
CA TRP A 151 -9.84 0.23 7.51
C TRP A 151 -9.66 1.71 7.84
N GLY A 152 -10.40 2.60 7.18
CA GLY A 152 -10.27 4.05 7.37
C GLY A 152 -9.21 4.68 6.48
N GLN A 153 -9.04 4.20 5.25
CA GLN A 153 -8.02 4.72 4.33
C GLN A 153 -8.44 5.98 3.58
N SER A 154 -7.44 6.78 3.19
CA SER A 154 -7.59 8.08 2.55
C SER A 154 -7.59 8.07 1.01
N ASP A 155 -7.60 6.89 0.36
CA ASP A 155 -7.71 6.78 -1.11
C ASP A 155 -8.86 7.61 -1.71
N PRO A 156 -10.07 7.62 -1.12
CA PRO A 156 -11.17 8.47 -1.61
C PRO A 156 -10.85 9.96 -1.57
N ALA A 157 -10.10 10.42 -0.57
CA ALA A 157 -9.74 11.83 -0.42
C ALA A 157 -8.86 12.32 -1.59
N GLY A 158 -7.93 11.48 -2.03
CA GLY A 158 -7.07 11.78 -3.19
C GLY A 158 -7.80 11.65 -4.53
N PHE A 159 -8.73 10.69 -4.65
CA PHE A 159 -9.42 10.43 -5.91
C PHE A 159 -10.60 11.38 -6.20
N LEU A 160 -11.31 11.84 -5.17
CA LEU A 160 -12.41 12.82 -5.31
C LEU A 160 -12.04 14.04 -6.17
N PRO A 161 -10.95 14.78 -5.87
CA PRO A 161 -10.53 15.91 -6.70
C PRO A 161 -10.04 15.50 -8.09
N VAL A 162 -9.48 14.30 -8.27
CA VAL A 162 -9.14 13.77 -9.62
C VAL A 162 -10.41 13.63 -10.46
N LEU A 163 -11.43 12.97 -9.91
CA LEU A 163 -12.69 12.74 -10.62
C LEU A 163 -13.39 14.06 -10.96
N GLY A 164 -13.43 15.00 -10.00
CA GLY A 164 -13.93 16.35 -10.23
C GLY A 164 -13.14 17.11 -11.28
N GLY A 165 -11.81 16.96 -11.28
CA GLY A 165 -10.91 17.54 -12.28
C GLY A 165 -11.24 17.05 -13.70
N PHE A 166 -11.42 15.74 -13.89
CA PHE A 166 -11.85 15.19 -15.18
C PHE A 166 -13.21 15.72 -15.60
N PHE A 167 -14.19 15.78 -14.69
CA PHE A 167 -15.51 16.34 -15.00
C PHE A 167 -15.45 17.83 -15.35
N ALA A 168 -14.58 18.62 -14.70
CA ALA A 168 -14.32 20.01 -15.05
C ALA A 168 -13.69 20.16 -16.45
N ILE A 169 -12.73 19.30 -16.83
CA ILE A 169 -12.15 19.27 -18.19
C ILE A 169 -13.25 18.99 -19.23
N LEU A 170 -14.07 17.97 -18.97
CA LEU A 170 -15.17 17.58 -19.86
C LEU A 170 -16.27 18.64 -19.97
N SER A 171 -16.37 19.51 -18.96
CA SER A 171 -17.33 20.62 -18.92
C SER A 171 -16.73 21.95 -19.42
N GLY A 172 -15.47 21.98 -19.83
CA GLY A 172 -14.80 23.17 -20.36
C GLY A 172 -14.35 24.18 -19.28
N VAL A 173 -14.40 23.82 -18.00
CA VAL A 173 -14.02 24.71 -16.88
C VAL A 173 -12.58 24.44 -16.48
N TYR A 174 -11.64 24.80 -17.35
CA TYR A 174 -10.21 24.44 -17.19
C TYR A 174 -9.54 24.97 -15.92
N PRO A 175 -9.80 26.20 -15.42
CA PRO A 175 -9.23 26.65 -14.15
C PRO A 175 -9.65 25.76 -12.98
N LEU A 176 -10.93 25.37 -12.91
CA LEU A 176 -11.41 24.47 -11.86
C LEU A 176 -10.74 23.10 -11.96
N ALA A 177 -10.53 22.58 -13.18
CA ALA A 177 -9.76 21.35 -13.38
C ALA A 177 -8.34 21.47 -12.81
N GLY A 178 -7.68 22.61 -13.07
CA GLY A 178 -6.37 22.94 -12.51
C GLY A 178 -6.35 22.94 -10.98
N VAL A 179 -7.28 23.66 -10.35
CA VAL A 179 -7.42 23.74 -8.88
C VAL A 179 -7.60 22.35 -8.27
N LEU A 180 -8.55 21.58 -8.80
CA LEU A 180 -8.86 20.25 -8.28
C LEU A 180 -7.68 19.29 -8.45
N LEU A 181 -7.03 19.27 -9.61
CA LEU A 181 -5.82 18.46 -9.81
C LEU A 181 -4.71 18.91 -8.85
N GLY A 182 -4.47 20.22 -8.67
CA GLY A 182 -3.53 20.73 -7.67
C GLY A 182 -3.81 20.20 -6.26
N ILE A 183 -5.06 20.23 -5.81
CA ILE A 183 -5.47 19.65 -4.51
C ILE A 183 -5.23 18.14 -4.48
N ALA A 184 -5.52 17.42 -5.56
CA ALA A 184 -5.27 15.97 -5.65
C ALA A 184 -3.78 15.63 -5.43
N PHE A 185 -2.88 16.42 -6.03
CA PHE A 185 -1.43 16.28 -5.86
C PHE A 185 -1.05 16.27 -4.38
N TRP A 186 -1.51 17.28 -3.64
CA TRP A 186 -1.23 17.50 -2.22
C TRP A 186 -2.06 16.67 -1.27
N THR A 187 -2.85 15.73 -1.79
CA THR A 187 -3.64 14.80 -0.99
C THR A 187 -3.06 13.41 -1.00
N LYS A 188 -2.66 12.91 -2.17
CA LYS A 188 -2.09 11.57 -2.29
C LYS A 188 -1.15 11.49 -3.48
N PHE A 189 0.07 11.02 -3.24
CA PHE A 189 1.09 10.81 -4.28
C PHE A 189 0.56 9.99 -5.46
N GLN A 190 -0.26 8.97 -5.18
CA GLN A 190 -0.90 8.11 -6.17
C GLN A 190 -1.70 8.86 -7.25
N SER A 191 -2.17 10.09 -6.97
CA SER A 191 -2.89 10.90 -7.96
C SER A 191 -2.06 11.20 -9.22
N VAL A 192 -0.72 11.15 -9.12
CA VAL A 192 0.22 11.44 -10.22
C VAL A 192 -0.06 10.62 -11.48
N VAL A 193 -0.61 9.42 -11.33
CA VAL A 193 -0.98 8.51 -12.43
C VAL A 193 -1.95 9.14 -13.43
N PHE A 194 -2.78 10.08 -12.98
CA PHE A 194 -3.83 10.69 -13.81
C PHE A 194 -3.38 11.93 -14.60
N TYR A 195 -2.23 12.52 -14.27
CA TYR A 195 -1.80 13.81 -14.82
C TYR A 195 -1.48 13.75 -16.32
N PRO A 196 -0.76 12.72 -16.82
CA PRO A 196 -0.51 12.61 -18.26
C PRO A 196 -1.81 12.53 -19.06
N LEU A 197 -2.80 11.76 -18.58
CA LEU A 197 -4.11 11.68 -19.23
C LEU A 197 -4.87 13.01 -19.15
N ALA A 198 -4.87 13.67 -17.99
CA ALA A 198 -5.52 14.97 -17.81
C ALA A 198 -4.94 16.04 -18.75
N ALA A 199 -3.61 16.07 -18.91
CA ALA A 199 -2.93 16.98 -19.84
C ALA A 199 -3.36 16.71 -21.30
N LEU A 200 -3.40 15.44 -21.74
CA LEU A 200 -3.89 15.10 -23.08
C LEU A 200 -5.37 15.44 -23.27
N MET A 201 -6.21 15.27 -22.23
CA MET A 201 -7.62 15.67 -22.28
C MET A 201 -7.79 17.17 -22.40
N LEU A 202 -7.03 17.97 -21.64
CA LEU A 202 -7.02 19.43 -21.72
C LEU A 202 -6.58 19.90 -23.11
N TRP A 203 -5.49 19.34 -23.62
CA TRP A 203 -4.99 19.65 -24.97
C TRP A 203 -6.05 19.35 -26.05
N ARG A 204 -6.71 18.20 -25.97
CA ARG A 204 -7.78 17.84 -26.91
C ARG A 204 -9.01 18.74 -26.82
N LYS A 205 -9.35 19.19 -25.61
CA LYS A 205 -10.56 20.01 -25.38
C LYS A 205 -10.37 21.48 -25.72
N GLY A 206 -9.16 22.02 -25.57
CA GLY A 206 -8.92 23.45 -25.83
C GLY A 206 -7.45 23.83 -26.03
N GLY A 207 -6.61 22.90 -26.49
CA GLY A 207 -5.23 23.13 -26.88
C GLY A 207 -4.33 23.65 -25.75
N ALA A 208 -3.30 24.42 -26.15
CA ALA A 208 -2.37 25.06 -25.23
C ALA A 208 -3.06 26.02 -24.25
N PHE A 209 -4.16 26.68 -24.67
CA PHE A 209 -4.89 27.61 -23.82
C PHE A 209 -5.57 26.91 -22.64
N ALA A 210 -6.27 25.80 -22.88
CA ALA A 210 -6.88 25.00 -21.81
C ALA A 210 -5.83 24.45 -20.85
N LEU A 211 -4.72 23.93 -21.40
CA LEU A 211 -3.62 23.40 -20.61
C LEU A 211 -2.97 24.49 -19.74
N GLY A 212 -2.67 25.66 -20.32
CA GLY A 212 -2.06 26.79 -19.61
C GLY A 212 -2.95 27.32 -18.48
N ARG A 213 -4.26 27.50 -18.72
CA ARG A 213 -5.19 27.97 -17.69
C ARG A 213 -5.33 26.98 -16.53
N ALA A 214 -5.40 25.69 -16.83
CA ALA A 214 -5.41 24.66 -15.80
C ALA A 214 -4.09 24.63 -15.02
N ALA A 215 -2.94 24.71 -15.71
CA ALA A 215 -1.63 24.72 -15.07
C ALA A 215 -1.47 25.93 -14.12
N ILE A 216 -1.77 27.14 -14.58
CA ILE A 216 -1.70 28.36 -13.76
C ILE A 216 -2.60 28.23 -12.54
N ALA A 217 -3.87 27.84 -12.72
CA ALA A 217 -4.81 27.68 -11.62
C ALA A 217 -4.38 26.60 -10.61
N GLY A 218 -3.81 25.49 -11.10
CA GLY A 218 -3.29 24.42 -10.25
C GLY A 218 -2.05 24.83 -9.46
N VAL A 219 -1.15 25.61 -10.06
CA VAL A 219 0.02 26.18 -9.37
C VAL A 219 -0.42 27.18 -8.30
N LEU A 220 -1.33 28.12 -8.63
CA LEU A 220 -1.84 29.08 -7.65
C LEU A 220 -2.56 28.40 -6.49
N ALA A 221 -3.40 27.39 -6.79
CA ALA A 221 -4.04 26.58 -5.76
C ALA A 221 -3.01 25.84 -4.90
N SER A 222 -1.95 25.30 -5.49
CA SER A 222 -0.87 24.63 -4.77
C SER A 222 -0.14 25.58 -3.83
N VAL A 223 0.21 26.79 -4.29
CA VAL A 223 0.87 27.81 -3.46
C VAL A 223 -0.03 28.20 -2.29
N ALA A 224 -1.31 28.44 -2.54
CA ALA A 224 -2.28 28.73 -1.48
C ALA A 224 -2.40 27.56 -0.48
N TRP A 225 -2.48 26.33 -0.98
CA TRP A 225 -2.60 25.11 -0.18
C TRP A 225 -1.37 24.83 0.70
N LEU A 226 -0.19 25.23 0.23
CA LEU A 226 1.09 25.07 0.92
C LEU A 226 1.47 26.27 1.79
N SER A 227 0.65 27.33 1.80
CA SER A 227 0.99 28.58 2.50
C SER A 227 1.43 28.40 3.96
N PRO A 228 0.87 27.50 4.79
CA PRO A 228 1.36 27.32 6.16
C PRO A 228 2.82 26.83 6.23
N PHE A 229 3.23 25.97 5.29
CA PHE A 229 4.59 25.44 5.22
C PHE A 229 5.57 26.45 4.61
N ILE A 230 5.11 27.21 3.61
CA ILE A 230 5.90 28.29 3.00
C ILE A 230 6.19 29.38 4.03
N VAL A 231 5.15 29.81 4.78
CA VAL A 231 5.27 30.86 5.80
C VAL A 231 6.11 30.40 7.00
N ALA A 232 6.02 29.12 7.40
CA ALA A 232 6.85 28.57 8.46
C ALA A 232 8.35 28.47 8.09
N GLY A 233 8.70 28.65 6.81
CA GLY A 233 10.07 28.74 6.33
C GLY A 233 10.63 27.45 5.73
N ASN A 234 11.78 27.60 5.06
CA ASN A 234 12.41 26.57 4.21
C ASN A 234 12.53 25.18 4.89
N PRO A 235 13.00 25.05 6.14
CA PRO A 235 13.16 23.73 6.75
C PRO A 235 11.84 22.97 6.85
N HIS A 236 10.71 23.63 7.09
CA HIS A 236 9.40 22.96 7.20
C HIS A 236 8.86 22.56 5.82
N PHE A 237 9.01 23.44 4.83
CA PHE A 237 8.58 23.17 3.46
C PHE A 237 9.32 21.97 2.86
N PHE A 238 10.66 21.98 2.87
CA PHE A 238 11.44 20.91 2.26
C PHE A 238 11.33 19.58 3.02
N ARG A 239 11.22 19.61 4.36
CA ARG A 239 10.96 18.38 5.15
C ARG A 239 9.62 17.74 4.80
N MET A 240 8.57 18.56 4.63
CA MET A 240 7.27 18.06 4.18
C MET A 240 7.35 17.41 2.80
N ILE A 241 8.01 18.07 1.83
CA ILE A 241 8.17 17.51 0.47
C ILE A 241 8.97 16.20 0.51
N ASP A 242 10.10 16.19 1.22
CA ASP A 242 10.94 15.00 1.32
C ASP A 242 10.17 13.85 1.98
N SER A 243 9.51 14.08 3.11
CA SER A 243 8.78 13.00 3.79
C SER A 243 7.53 12.51 3.01
N ALA A 244 6.78 13.42 2.38
CA ALA A 244 5.56 13.09 1.64
C ALA A 244 5.81 12.56 0.23
N TYR A 245 6.98 12.78 -0.37
CA TYR A 245 7.27 12.37 -1.75
C TYR A 245 8.64 11.70 -1.90
N GLY A 246 9.70 12.30 -1.36
CA GLY A 246 11.08 11.80 -1.48
C GLY A 246 11.28 10.44 -0.80
N GLN A 247 10.83 10.32 0.44
CA GLN A 247 10.99 9.13 1.28
C GLN A 247 9.90 8.09 1.05
N ASN A 248 8.84 8.40 0.29
CA ASN A 248 7.75 7.45 0.04
C ASN A 248 8.14 6.32 -0.93
N ILE A 249 9.10 6.57 -1.83
CA ILE A 249 9.64 5.55 -2.73
C ILE A 249 10.77 4.81 -2.00
N GLY A 250 10.63 3.50 -1.81
CA GLY A 250 11.59 2.70 -1.06
C GLY A 250 11.35 2.65 0.43
N ARG A 251 10.27 3.29 0.92
CA ARG A 251 9.87 3.21 2.33
C ARG A 251 9.49 1.80 2.75
N TYR A 252 8.84 1.09 1.84
CA TYR A 252 8.35 -0.26 2.05
C TYR A 252 8.90 -1.13 0.93
N PRO A 253 10.21 -1.44 0.96
CA PRO A 253 10.95 -1.91 -0.20
C PRO A 253 10.63 -3.35 -0.57
N ASP A 254 9.47 -3.90 -0.21
CA ASP A 254 9.05 -5.23 -0.61
C ASP A 254 8.54 -5.24 -2.05
N LEU A 255 8.72 -6.38 -2.72
CA LEU A 255 8.19 -6.63 -4.05
C LEU A 255 6.66 -6.37 -4.12
N SER A 256 5.91 -6.80 -3.10
CA SER A 256 4.50 -6.45 -2.94
C SER A 256 4.12 -6.30 -1.47
N MET A 257 3.55 -5.14 -1.11
CA MET A 257 3.08 -4.78 0.22
C MET A 257 1.61 -5.13 0.41
N GLY A 258 1.25 -6.39 0.21
CA GLY A 258 -0.13 -6.84 0.34
C GLY A 258 -0.98 -6.76 -0.93
N ALA A 259 -0.42 -6.38 -2.08
CA ALA A 259 -1.16 -6.34 -3.34
C ALA A 259 -1.13 -7.70 -4.07
N ALA A 260 -2.29 -8.20 -4.49
CA ALA A 260 -2.46 -9.35 -5.36
C ALA A 260 -2.07 -9.04 -6.83
N ASN A 261 -0.87 -8.52 -7.04
CA ASN A 261 -0.34 -8.07 -8.33
C ASN A 261 0.74 -9.02 -8.88
N ARG A 262 1.46 -8.61 -9.93
CA ARG A 262 2.49 -9.45 -10.57
C ARG A 262 3.56 -9.91 -9.60
N TRP A 263 3.93 -9.06 -8.65
CA TRP A 263 5.04 -9.29 -7.75
C TRP A 263 4.70 -10.28 -6.65
N ALA A 264 3.40 -10.43 -6.37
CA ALA A 264 2.90 -11.49 -5.50
C ALA A 264 3.09 -12.90 -6.09
N LEU A 265 3.41 -13.05 -7.38
CA LEU A 265 3.76 -14.34 -7.99
C LEU A 265 5.20 -14.78 -7.67
N HIS A 266 6.03 -13.89 -7.12
CA HIS A 266 7.40 -14.23 -6.71
C HIS A 266 7.39 -15.23 -5.54
N PRO A 267 8.35 -16.20 -5.45
CA PRO A 267 8.38 -17.22 -4.40
C PRO A 267 8.29 -16.64 -2.98
N ASP A 268 8.98 -15.53 -2.77
CA ASP A 268 8.87 -14.70 -1.57
C ASP A 268 8.48 -13.26 -1.96
N PRO A 269 7.21 -12.86 -1.81
CA PRO A 269 6.75 -11.51 -2.14
C PRO A 269 7.19 -10.47 -1.11
N THR A 270 7.75 -10.90 0.02
CA THR A 270 8.41 -10.04 1.01
C THR A 270 9.88 -9.84 0.68
N THR A 271 10.38 -10.33 -0.47
CA THR A 271 11.73 -10.00 -0.95
C THR A 271 11.81 -8.51 -1.26
N GLN A 272 12.97 -7.91 -0.99
CA GLN A 272 13.25 -6.50 -1.18
C GLN A 272 13.44 -6.31 -2.67
N ASP A 273 12.92 -5.22 -3.18
CA ASP A 273 12.93 -4.88 -4.58
C ASP A 273 14.30 -4.45 -5.12
N PHE A 274 15.35 -4.55 -4.30
CA PHE A 274 16.74 -4.32 -4.68
C PHE A 274 17.42 -5.53 -5.35
N HIS A 275 16.84 -6.74 -5.33
CA HIS A 275 17.51 -7.98 -5.80
C HIS A 275 16.83 -8.66 -7.00
N ALA A 276 17.25 -8.40 -8.24
CA ALA A 276 16.74 -9.11 -9.44
C ALA A 276 17.19 -10.61 -9.49
N PRO A 277 16.47 -11.53 -10.18
CA PRO A 277 16.65 -12.97 -10.01
C PRO A 277 17.65 -13.63 -10.97
N MET A 278 18.40 -14.58 -10.41
CA MET A 278 18.80 -15.95 -10.83
C MET A 278 19.44 -16.27 -12.19
N PHE A 279 19.62 -15.34 -13.14
CA PHE A 279 20.51 -15.58 -14.31
C PHE A 279 21.86 -14.84 -14.21
N PHE A 280 22.06 -14.10 -13.12
CA PHE A 280 23.33 -13.45 -12.77
C PHE A 280 24.04 -14.16 -11.60
N TYR A 281 23.67 -15.41 -11.30
CA TYR A 281 24.28 -16.22 -10.25
C TYR A 281 25.53 -16.93 -10.80
N GLY A 282 26.62 -16.19 -10.89
CA GLY A 282 27.97 -16.76 -10.85
C GLY A 282 28.56 -16.62 -9.45
N PRO A 283 29.74 -17.22 -9.16
CA PRO A 283 30.44 -17.08 -7.87
C PRO A 283 30.67 -15.62 -7.41
N ASP A 284 30.52 -14.68 -8.34
CA ASP A 284 30.75 -13.23 -8.17
C ASP A 284 29.47 -12.37 -8.27
N GLY A 285 28.29 -13.00 -8.30
CA GLY A 285 27.08 -12.50 -8.98
C GLY A 285 26.27 -11.34 -8.39
N THR A 286 26.51 -10.90 -7.16
CA THR A 286 25.78 -9.74 -6.58
C THR A 286 26.68 -8.60 -6.16
N VAL A 287 27.99 -8.85 -6.06
CA VAL A 287 28.97 -7.86 -5.58
C VAL A 287 29.85 -7.33 -6.73
N ASN A 288 29.86 -7.98 -7.90
CA ASN A 288 30.63 -7.57 -9.08
C ASN A 288 29.80 -7.09 -10.28
N ALA A 289 28.48 -6.89 -10.15
CA ALA A 289 27.75 -6.18 -11.20
C ALA A 289 28.33 -4.75 -11.31
N ARG A 290 29.09 -4.47 -12.37
CA ARG A 290 29.67 -3.16 -12.64
C ARG A 290 28.88 -2.47 -13.75
N GLY A 291 28.82 -1.14 -13.70
CA GLY A 291 28.18 -0.33 -14.74
C GLY A 291 26.67 -0.51 -14.81
N LEU A 292 26.12 -0.67 -16.03
CA LEU A 292 24.69 -0.63 -16.31
C LEU A 292 23.89 -1.78 -15.66
N LEU A 293 24.52 -2.94 -15.44
CA LEU A 293 23.83 -4.10 -14.86
C LEU A 293 23.54 -3.93 -13.35
N ALA A 294 24.35 -3.17 -12.63
CA ALA A 294 24.08 -2.80 -11.23
C ALA A 294 22.82 -1.93 -11.09
N GLN A 295 22.38 -1.31 -12.19
CA GLN A 295 21.19 -0.47 -12.22
C GLN A 295 19.89 -1.26 -12.41
N LEU A 296 19.94 -2.58 -12.58
CA LEU A 296 18.76 -3.42 -12.81
C LEU A 296 18.21 -3.96 -11.48
N THR A 297 17.45 -3.12 -10.78
CA THR A 297 16.64 -3.54 -9.62
C THR A 297 15.21 -3.87 -10.04
N TRP A 298 14.49 -4.64 -9.23
CA TRP A 298 13.07 -4.90 -9.47
C TRP A 298 12.25 -3.62 -9.51
N ARG A 299 12.58 -2.64 -8.66
CA ARG A 299 11.96 -1.32 -8.66
C ARG A 299 12.05 -0.64 -10.01
N ARG A 300 13.26 -0.55 -10.57
CA ARG A 300 13.52 0.15 -11.84
C ARG A 300 12.89 -0.60 -13.01
N MET A 301 12.92 -1.94 -12.98
CA MET A 301 12.22 -2.77 -13.97
C MET A 301 10.71 -2.56 -13.91
N GLY A 302 10.11 -2.61 -12.72
CA GLY A 302 8.68 -2.37 -12.51
C GLY A 302 8.24 -0.99 -12.95
N LEU A 303 9.03 0.04 -12.62
CA LEU A 303 8.80 1.41 -13.08
C LEU A 303 8.88 1.51 -14.61
N ALA A 304 9.88 0.90 -15.25
CA ALA A 304 10.00 0.90 -16.71
C ALA A 304 8.79 0.20 -17.37
N MET A 305 8.35 -0.93 -16.84
CA MET A 305 7.16 -1.63 -17.32
C MET A 305 5.89 -0.78 -17.17
N PHE A 306 5.74 -0.10 -16.04
CA PHE A 306 4.63 0.84 -15.82
C PHE A 306 4.66 1.99 -16.83
N LEU A 307 5.80 2.65 -17.01
CA LEU A 307 5.94 3.78 -17.94
C LEU A 307 5.65 3.35 -19.38
N LEU A 308 6.11 2.18 -19.80
CA LEU A 308 5.80 1.60 -21.11
C LEU A 308 4.30 1.31 -21.28
N ALA A 309 3.66 0.71 -20.27
CA ALA A 309 2.23 0.45 -20.29
C ALA A 309 1.41 1.75 -20.33
N LEU A 310 1.77 2.74 -19.50
CA LEU A 310 1.14 4.05 -19.48
C LEU A 310 1.31 4.77 -20.81
N ALA A 311 2.52 4.78 -21.39
CA ALA A 311 2.76 5.34 -22.72
C ALA A 311 1.90 4.66 -23.79
N GLY A 312 1.75 3.34 -23.73
CA GLY A 312 0.85 2.58 -24.61
C GLY A 312 -0.61 3.01 -24.46
N VAL A 313 -1.10 3.18 -23.23
CA VAL A 313 -2.46 3.66 -22.94
C VAL A 313 -2.65 5.09 -23.46
N LEU A 314 -1.69 5.99 -23.22
CA LEU A 314 -1.75 7.37 -23.67
C LEU A 314 -1.69 7.48 -25.19
N ALA A 315 -0.86 6.67 -25.86
CA ALA A 315 -0.80 6.61 -27.31
C ALA A 315 -2.08 6.04 -27.92
N TRP A 316 -2.66 5.00 -27.31
CA TRP A 316 -3.96 4.45 -27.71
C TRP A 316 -5.07 5.49 -27.56
N PHE A 317 -5.12 6.19 -26.42
CA PHE A 317 -6.04 7.30 -26.20
C PHE A 317 -5.83 8.40 -27.24
N TRP A 318 -4.58 8.81 -27.48
CA TRP A 318 -4.19 9.85 -28.44
C TRP A 318 -4.58 9.54 -29.89
N ARG A 319 -4.52 8.26 -30.29
CA ARG A 319 -4.96 7.81 -31.62
C ARG A 319 -6.47 7.77 -31.76
N GLY A 320 -7.20 7.46 -30.68
CA GLY A 320 -8.66 7.52 -30.66
C GLY A 320 -9.13 8.98 -30.73
N ARG A 321 -9.81 9.38 -31.81
CA ARG A 321 -10.16 10.80 -32.06
C ARG A 321 -11.19 11.37 -31.07
N GLU A 322 -11.86 10.53 -30.29
CA GLU A 322 -12.88 10.95 -29.34
C GLU A 322 -12.37 11.02 -27.90
N THR A 323 -12.87 12.01 -27.14
CA THR A 323 -12.63 12.08 -25.69
C THR A 323 -13.38 10.97 -24.94
N SER A 324 -14.35 10.29 -25.55
CA SER A 324 -15.19 9.23 -24.95
C SER A 324 -14.39 8.11 -24.28
N ARG A 325 -13.17 7.84 -24.75
CA ARG A 325 -12.26 6.80 -24.20
C ARG A 325 -11.55 7.19 -22.91
N TRP A 326 -11.75 8.40 -22.37
CA TRP A 326 -11.01 8.87 -21.20
C TRP A 326 -11.19 7.96 -19.98
N THR A 327 -12.39 7.39 -19.80
CA THR A 327 -12.70 6.49 -18.68
C THR A 327 -11.90 5.21 -18.77
N ALA A 328 -11.85 4.58 -19.96
CA ALA A 328 -11.04 3.41 -20.23
C ALA A 328 -9.55 3.72 -20.04
N ALA A 329 -9.06 4.85 -20.57
CA ALA A 329 -7.67 5.24 -20.40
C ALA A 329 -7.33 5.47 -18.91
N ALA A 330 -8.22 6.08 -18.13
CA ALA A 330 -8.04 6.28 -16.70
C ALA A 330 -8.00 4.94 -15.95
N ILE A 331 -8.94 4.02 -16.24
CA ILE A 331 -8.95 2.68 -15.64
C ILE A 331 -7.66 1.94 -15.99
N LEU A 332 -7.27 1.88 -17.27
CA LEU A 332 -6.06 1.20 -17.73
C LEU A 332 -4.79 1.77 -17.09
N SER A 333 -4.75 3.09 -16.85
CA SER A 333 -3.63 3.74 -16.15
C SER A 333 -3.53 3.29 -14.69
N VAL A 334 -4.67 3.18 -13.99
CA VAL A 334 -4.74 2.65 -12.62
C VAL A 334 -4.33 1.18 -12.59
N LEU A 335 -4.82 0.37 -13.53
CA LEU A 335 -4.46 -1.05 -13.61
C LEU A 335 -2.96 -1.22 -13.87
N ALA A 336 -2.38 -0.43 -14.78
CA ALA A 336 -0.94 -0.44 -15.03
C ALA A 336 -0.15 -0.06 -13.77
N PHE A 337 -0.58 0.98 -13.05
CA PHE A 337 0.05 1.42 -11.81
C PHE A 337 -0.06 0.39 -10.68
N PHE A 338 -1.14 -0.38 -10.62
CA PHE A 338 -1.30 -1.45 -9.64
C PHE A 338 -0.45 -2.69 -9.98
N VAL A 339 -0.36 -3.03 -11.27
CA VAL A 339 0.24 -4.29 -11.73
C VAL A 339 1.76 -4.23 -11.83
N PHE A 340 2.36 -3.13 -12.30
CA PHE A 340 3.77 -3.13 -12.73
C PHE A 340 4.80 -2.64 -11.70
N PRO A 341 4.60 -1.54 -10.97
CA PRO A 341 5.52 -1.10 -9.92
C PRO A 341 5.60 -2.11 -8.75
N THR A 342 6.75 -2.15 -8.06
CA THR A 342 6.93 -2.84 -6.76
C THR A 342 6.35 -1.99 -5.63
N GLU A 343 6.41 -2.46 -4.37
CA GLU A 343 5.96 -1.71 -3.19
C GLU A 343 4.45 -1.36 -3.22
N MET A 344 3.67 -2.12 -4.00
CA MET A 344 2.23 -1.86 -4.18
C MET A 344 1.40 -2.47 -3.07
N HIS A 345 0.35 -1.75 -2.68
CA HIS A 345 -0.64 -2.18 -1.73
C HIS A 345 -2.00 -2.35 -2.41
N GLU A 346 -2.81 -3.34 -2.02
CA GLU A 346 -4.13 -3.61 -2.60
C GLU A 346 -5.03 -2.37 -2.76
N ARG A 347 -5.05 -1.49 -1.74
CA ARG A 347 -5.87 -0.26 -1.74
C ARG A 347 -5.63 0.65 -2.94
N TYR A 348 -4.47 0.57 -3.59
CA TYR A 348 -4.17 1.36 -4.79
C TYR A 348 -5.08 1.03 -5.98
N LEU A 349 -5.82 -0.07 -5.93
CA LEU A 349 -6.85 -0.39 -6.92
C LEU A 349 -8.14 0.43 -6.74
N TYR A 350 -8.32 1.16 -5.62
CA TYR A 350 -9.53 1.92 -5.30
C TYR A 350 -10.07 2.75 -6.47
N PRO A 351 -9.27 3.60 -7.16
CA PRO A 351 -9.80 4.46 -8.23
C PRO A 351 -10.42 3.70 -9.40
N ALA A 352 -10.00 2.45 -9.64
CA ALA A 352 -10.56 1.63 -10.71
C ALA A 352 -12.04 1.32 -10.47
N LEU A 353 -12.46 1.11 -9.22
CA LEU A 353 -13.82 0.65 -8.93
C LEU A 353 -14.90 1.72 -9.22
N PRO A 354 -14.79 2.98 -8.76
CA PRO A 354 -15.71 4.04 -9.17
C PRO A 354 -15.67 4.32 -10.68
N LEU A 355 -14.49 4.26 -11.32
CA LEU A 355 -14.38 4.47 -12.76
C LEU A 355 -15.06 3.36 -13.56
N VAL A 356 -14.91 2.10 -13.15
CA VAL A 356 -15.60 0.96 -13.79
C VAL A 356 -17.11 1.06 -13.55
N ALA A 357 -17.56 1.48 -12.35
CA ALA A 357 -18.98 1.76 -12.10
C ALA A 357 -19.52 2.85 -13.04
N LEU A 358 -18.76 3.93 -13.26
CA LEU A 358 -19.15 4.99 -14.20
C LEU A 358 -19.39 4.42 -15.61
N VAL A 359 -18.46 3.61 -16.15
CA VAL A 359 -18.63 3.01 -17.48
C VAL A 359 -19.70 1.91 -17.50
N ALA A 360 -19.84 1.14 -16.42
CA ALA A 360 -20.85 0.08 -16.31
C ALA A 360 -22.28 0.61 -16.13
N ALA A 361 -22.42 1.87 -15.69
CA ALA A 361 -23.69 2.58 -15.68
C ALA A 361 -24.16 2.88 -17.11
N GLU A 362 -23.24 3.29 -17.97
CA GLU A 362 -23.48 3.54 -19.40
C GLU A 362 -23.59 2.25 -20.21
N ARG A 363 -22.80 1.23 -19.86
CA ARG A 363 -22.67 -0.03 -20.61
C ARG A 363 -22.98 -1.22 -19.73
N VAL A 364 -24.21 -1.73 -19.84
CA VAL A 364 -24.72 -2.84 -19.02
C VAL A 364 -23.85 -4.09 -19.09
N GLN A 365 -23.16 -4.33 -20.22
CA GLN A 365 -22.25 -5.46 -20.42
C GLN A 365 -21.06 -5.43 -19.44
N LEU A 366 -20.65 -4.25 -18.96
CA LEU A 366 -19.55 -4.08 -18.01
C LEU A 366 -19.98 -4.22 -16.54
N ARG A 367 -21.28 -4.40 -16.25
CA ARG A 367 -21.75 -4.65 -14.87
C ARG A 367 -21.25 -5.98 -14.31
N ARG A 368 -21.11 -7.02 -15.13
CA ARG A 368 -20.51 -8.30 -14.70
C ARG A 368 -19.01 -8.15 -14.37
N PRO A 369 -18.17 -7.58 -15.25
CA PRO A 369 -16.79 -7.21 -14.92
C PRO A 369 -16.66 -6.33 -13.67
N PHE A 370 -17.57 -5.38 -13.46
CA PHE A 370 -17.62 -4.56 -12.24
C PHE A 370 -17.73 -5.42 -10.97
N TRP A 371 -18.68 -6.35 -10.93
CA TRP A 371 -18.85 -7.22 -9.76
C TRP A 371 -17.68 -8.19 -9.57
N ILE A 372 -17.09 -8.69 -10.66
CA ILE A 372 -15.88 -9.53 -10.58
C ILE A 372 -14.73 -8.71 -9.97
N LEU A 373 -14.47 -7.51 -10.48
CA LEU A 373 -13.44 -6.62 -9.93
C LEU A 373 -13.72 -6.27 -8.47
N SER A 374 -14.97 -5.97 -8.13
CA SER A 374 -15.41 -5.68 -6.77
C SER A 374 -15.10 -6.82 -5.81
N SER A 375 -15.43 -8.06 -6.19
CA SER A 375 -15.19 -9.24 -5.35
C SER A 375 -13.70 -9.52 -5.20
N LEU A 376 -12.94 -9.45 -6.30
CA LEU A 376 -11.49 -9.65 -6.27
C LEU A 376 -10.81 -8.58 -5.40
N TYR A 377 -11.20 -7.32 -5.55
CA TYR A 377 -10.66 -6.22 -4.77
C TYR A 377 -10.99 -6.35 -3.27
N TRP A 378 -12.24 -6.72 -2.93
CA TRP A 378 -12.60 -6.99 -1.54
C TRP A 378 -11.81 -8.16 -0.93
N LEU A 379 -11.65 -9.26 -1.68
CA LEU A 379 -10.83 -10.41 -1.24
C LEU A 379 -9.37 -9.99 -1.07
N GLY A 380 -8.83 -9.18 -1.98
CA GLY A 380 -7.48 -8.64 -1.85
C GLY A 380 -7.32 -7.82 -0.57
N LEU A 381 -8.26 -6.91 -0.29
CA LEU A 381 -8.25 -6.11 0.93
C LEU A 381 -8.33 -7.01 2.17
N ALA A 382 -9.20 -8.02 2.16
CA ALA A 382 -9.29 -8.99 3.25
C ALA A 382 -7.98 -9.77 3.46
N CYS A 383 -7.26 -10.09 2.39
CA CYS A 383 -5.96 -10.76 2.44
C CYS A 383 -4.78 -9.86 2.81
N THR A 384 -4.99 -8.54 2.93
CA THR A 384 -3.96 -7.62 3.43
C THR A 384 -3.90 -7.59 4.96
N ALA A 385 -4.95 -8.08 5.63
CA ALA A 385 -4.93 -8.36 7.06
C ALA A 385 -4.22 -9.72 7.34
N PRO A 386 -3.72 -9.97 8.57
CA PRO A 386 -3.04 -11.21 8.90
C PRO A 386 -3.90 -12.46 8.60
N PRO A 387 -3.31 -13.56 8.08
CA PRO A 387 -1.88 -13.77 7.88
C PRO A 387 -1.29 -13.12 6.61
N ALA A 388 -0.11 -12.51 6.77
CA ALA A 388 0.64 -11.88 5.68
C ALA A 388 0.92 -12.87 4.53
N GLY A 389 0.69 -12.43 3.29
CA GLY A 389 1.02 -13.22 2.09
C GLY A 389 -0.15 -14.00 1.49
N ALA A 390 -1.35 -14.01 2.09
CA ALA A 390 -2.52 -14.69 1.52
C ALA A 390 -2.90 -14.15 0.12
N TYR A 391 -2.65 -12.86 -0.12
CA TYR A 391 -2.88 -12.19 -1.41
C TYR A 391 -2.12 -12.82 -2.59
N ARG A 392 -1.03 -13.58 -2.34
CA ARG A 392 -0.29 -14.29 -3.39
C ARG A 392 -1.10 -15.38 -4.08
N TYR A 393 -2.00 -16.03 -3.36
CA TYR A 393 -2.87 -17.05 -3.90
C TYR A 393 -3.99 -16.44 -4.75
N LEU A 394 -4.36 -15.20 -4.43
CA LEU A 394 -5.33 -14.43 -5.21
C LEU A 394 -4.71 -13.83 -6.48
N ALA A 395 -3.40 -13.57 -6.50
CA ALA A 395 -2.72 -12.87 -7.58
C ALA A 395 -2.97 -13.43 -8.99
N PRO A 396 -2.92 -14.76 -9.26
CA PRO A 396 -3.24 -15.28 -10.60
C PRO A 396 -4.66 -14.94 -11.05
N VAL A 397 -5.64 -15.06 -10.15
CA VAL A 397 -7.06 -14.79 -10.44
C VAL A 397 -7.29 -13.29 -10.60
N MET A 398 -6.68 -12.47 -9.72
CA MET A 398 -6.71 -11.02 -9.82
C MET A 398 -6.17 -10.55 -11.18
N LEU A 399 -4.95 -10.95 -11.53
CA LEU A 399 -4.29 -10.54 -12.77
C LEU A 399 -5.08 -10.98 -14.01
N THR A 400 -5.69 -12.16 -13.98
CA THR A 400 -6.57 -12.63 -15.06
C THR A 400 -7.82 -11.76 -15.18
N GLY A 401 -8.46 -11.41 -14.05
CA GLY A 401 -9.62 -10.52 -14.02
C GLY A 401 -9.29 -9.12 -14.54
N LEU A 402 -8.16 -8.55 -14.11
CA LEU A 402 -7.68 -7.24 -14.56
C LEU A 402 -7.34 -7.24 -16.06
N ALA A 403 -6.68 -8.29 -16.56
CA ALA A 403 -6.38 -8.44 -17.98
C ALA A 403 -7.66 -8.58 -18.82
N GLY A 404 -8.64 -9.34 -18.34
CA GLY A 404 -9.95 -9.47 -18.99
C GLY A 404 -10.70 -8.14 -19.06
N LEU A 405 -10.70 -7.38 -17.97
CA LEU A 405 -11.28 -6.02 -17.95
C LEU A 405 -10.54 -5.08 -18.92
N ALA A 406 -9.21 -5.08 -18.89
CA ALA A 406 -8.39 -4.26 -19.79
C ALA A 406 -8.68 -4.58 -21.26
N PHE A 407 -8.83 -5.86 -21.60
CA PHE A 407 -9.19 -6.32 -22.94
C PHE A 407 -10.57 -5.83 -23.39
N LEU A 408 -11.58 -5.92 -22.50
CA LEU A 408 -12.93 -5.41 -22.79
C LEU A 408 -12.93 -3.89 -23.01
N LEU A 409 -12.13 -3.14 -22.25
CA LEU A 409 -11.98 -1.70 -22.37
C LEU A 409 -11.20 -1.28 -23.63
N ALA A 410 -10.20 -2.07 -24.05
CA ALA A 410 -9.44 -1.79 -25.26
C ALA A 410 -10.26 -1.99 -26.55
N ARG A 411 -11.30 -2.83 -26.49
CA ARG A 411 -12.19 -3.18 -27.62
C ARG A 411 -13.53 -2.44 -27.59
N GLN A 412 -13.54 -1.24 -27.04
CA GLN A 412 -14.75 -0.43 -26.85
C GLN A 412 -15.56 -0.15 -28.14
N ASP A 413 -14.97 -0.28 -29.33
CA ASP A 413 -15.63 -0.01 -30.62
C ASP A 413 -16.21 -1.29 -31.31
N ASP A 414 -15.88 -2.49 -30.84
CA ASP A 414 -16.17 -3.77 -31.55
C ASP A 414 -16.90 -4.81 -30.64
N LEU A 415 -17.42 -4.32 -29.51
CA LEU A 415 -17.91 -5.17 -28.42
C LEU A 415 -19.28 -5.79 -28.72
N GLU A 416 -20.18 -5.06 -29.38
CA GLU A 416 -21.55 -5.55 -29.66
C GLU A 416 -21.61 -6.55 -30.82
N ALA A 417 -20.83 -6.34 -31.89
CA ALA A 417 -20.80 -7.24 -33.06
C ALA A 417 -20.21 -8.63 -32.73
N ARG A 418 -19.28 -8.71 -31.77
CA ARG A 418 -18.55 -9.95 -31.46
C ARG A 418 -19.02 -10.68 -30.20
N LEU A 419 -19.65 -9.99 -29.24
CA LEU A 419 -20.25 -10.65 -28.06
C LEU A 419 -21.43 -11.57 -28.43
N ALA A 420 -22.03 -11.39 -29.62
CA ALA A 420 -23.00 -12.30 -30.20
C ALA A 420 -22.38 -13.58 -30.79
N GLN A 421 -21.07 -13.58 -31.12
CA GLN A 421 -20.39 -14.70 -31.81
C GLN A 421 -19.47 -15.54 -30.92
N THR A 422 -19.19 -15.14 -29.67
CA THR A 422 -18.11 -15.76 -28.86
C THR A 422 -18.63 -16.56 -27.66
N SER A 423 -19.32 -17.66 -27.94
CA SER A 423 -19.60 -18.73 -26.98
C SER A 423 -18.31 -19.39 -26.46
N ARG A 424 -17.26 -19.47 -27.30
CA ARG A 424 -15.98 -20.11 -26.95
C ARG A 424 -15.13 -19.35 -25.94
N LEU A 425 -15.11 -18.01 -25.97
CA LEU A 425 -14.34 -17.21 -24.99
C LEU A 425 -15.02 -17.16 -23.62
N ARG A 426 -16.36 -17.15 -23.57
CA ARG A 426 -17.10 -17.32 -22.32
C ARG A 426 -16.85 -18.68 -21.71
N LEU A 427 -16.81 -19.73 -22.54
CA LEU A 427 -16.50 -21.09 -22.11
C LEU A 427 -15.04 -21.20 -21.61
N ILE A 428 -14.06 -20.62 -22.30
CA ILE A 428 -12.65 -20.62 -21.86
C ILE A 428 -12.48 -19.82 -20.56
N ALA A 429 -13.12 -18.65 -20.44
CA ALA A 429 -13.05 -17.85 -19.22
C ALA A 429 -13.80 -18.53 -18.05
N LEU A 430 -14.92 -19.20 -18.32
CA LEU A 430 -15.68 -19.98 -17.33
C LEU A 430 -14.92 -21.25 -16.94
N ILE A 431 -14.26 -21.93 -17.87
CA ILE A 431 -13.40 -23.09 -17.61
C ILE A 431 -12.16 -22.64 -16.83
N ALA A 432 -11.50 -21.54 -17.20
CA ALA A 432 -10.41 -20.97 -16.43
C ALA A 432 -10.88 -20.59 -15.02
N LEU A 433 -12.06 -19.99 -14.88
CA LEU A 433 -12.63 -19.65 -13.58
C LEU A 433 -13.00 -20.89 -12.76
N ILE A 434 -13.60 -21.93 -13.37
CA ILE A 434 -13.98 -23.20 -12.73
C ILE A 434 -12.78 -24.09 -12.43
N LEU A 435 -11.68 -23.98 -13.18
CA LEU A 435 -10.44 -24.72 -12.92
C LEU A 435 -9.55 -23.98 -11.91
N LEU A 436 -9.54 -22.64 -11.95
CA LEU A 436 -8.71 -21.82 -11.06
C LEU A 436 -9.39 -21.51 -9.73
N LEU A 437 -10.73 -21.44 -9.63
CA LEU A 437 -11.39 -21.21 -8.33
C LEU A 437 -11.18 -22.37 -7.35
N PRO A 438 -11.38 -23.65 -7.73
CA PRO A 438 -11.12 -24.77 -6.85
C PRO A 438 -9.63 -24.91 -6.58
N ALA A 439 -8.74 -24.61 -7.52
CA ALA A 439 -7.29 -24.59 -7.27
C ALA A 439 -6.89 -23.45 -6.31
N ALA A 440 -7.51 -22.27 -6.42
CA ALA A 440 -7.29 -21.14 -5.52
C ALA A 440 -7.93 -21.37 -4.14
N LEU A 441 -9.15 -21.92 -4.08
CA LEU A 441 -9.85 -22.32 -2.85
C LEU A 441 -9.16 -23.51 -2.17
N PHE A 442 -8.64 -24.47 -2.94
CA PHE A 442 -7.86 -25.60 -2.45
C PHE A 442 -6.43 -25.20 -2.07
N ALA A 443 -5.82 -24.21 -2.73
CA ALA A 443 -4.55 -23.62 -2.28
C ALA A 443 -4.73 -22.66 -1.09
N PHE A 444 -5.93 -22.09 -0.92
CA PHE A 444 -6.35 -21.34 0.26
C PHE A 444 -6.63 -22.29 1.44
N TRP A 445 -7.20 -23.48 1.17
CA TRP A 445 -7.54 -24.49 2.17
C TRP A 445 -6.39 -25.45 2.51
N LYS A 446 -5.53 -25.78 1.53
CA LYS A 446 -4.21 -26.40 1.66
C LYS A 446 -3.11 -25.37 1.41
N ALA A 447 -3.22 -24.17 1.98
CA ALA A 447 -1.99 -23.42 2.20
C ALA A 447 -1.08 -24.37 2.98
N PRO A 448 0.13 -24.73 2.45
CA PRO A 448 1.03 -25.59 3.20
C PRO A 448 1.15 -24.94 4.56
N ALA A 449 0.85 -25.74 5.57
CA ALA A 449 0.88 -25.31 6.92
C ALA A 449 2.30 -24.74 7.13
N ARG A 450 2.35 -23.42 7.27
CA ARG A 450 3.60 -22.67 7.33
C ARG A 450 3.93 -22.64 8.80
N HIS A 451 5.16 -23.00 9.12
CA HIS A 451 5.77 -22.60 10.39
C HIS A 451 5.50 -21.11 10.58
N VAL A 452 4.56 -20.80 11.47
CA VAL A 452 4.29 -19.43 11.87
C VAL A 452 5.58 -18.99 12.51
N ARG A 453 6.14 -17.87 12.07
CA ARG A 453 7.42 -17.38 12.59
C ARG A 453 7.22 -15.99 13.17
N VAL A 454 7.82 -15.76 14.33
CA VAL A 454 7.80 -14.46 15.00
C VAL A 454 9.23 -14.00 15.15
N TYR A 455 9.54 -12.85 14.58
CA TYR A 455 10.91 -12.34 14.59
C TYR A 455 11.24 -11.65 15.91
N LEU A 456 12.51 -11.72 16.30
CA LEU A 456 13.00 -11.10 17.53
C LEU A 456 12.81 -9.58 17.53
N ASP A 457 12.93 -8.93 16.37
CA ASP A 457 12.73 -7.49 16.23
C ASP A 457 11.26 -7.04 16.29
N GLU A 458 10.30 -7.98 16.32
CA GLU A 458 8.89 -7.72 16.62
C GLU A 458 8.54 -7.97 18.09
N LEU A 459 9.39 -8.69 18.83
CA LEU A 459 9.12 -9.08 20.20
C LEU A 459 9.60 -8.04 21.20
N PRO A 460 8.88 -7.88 22.32
CA PRO A 460 9.47 -7.26 23.50
C PRO A 460 10.61 -8.16 23.99
N PHE A 461 11.78 -7.57 24.18
CA PHE A 461 12.91 -8.19 24.86
C PHE A 461 13.48 -7.18 25.85
N THR A 462 14.05 -7.69 26.93
CA THR A 462 14.72 -6.89 27.95
C THR A 462 16.21 -6.87 27.64
N VAL A 463 16.81 -5.68 27.64
CA VAL A 463 18.27 -5.55 27.57
C VAL A 463 18.81 -5.77 28.98
N VAL A 464 19.36 -6.95 29.25
CA VAL A 464 19.92 -7.31 30.57
C VAL A 464 21.28 -6.67 30.75
N ARG A 465 22.11 -6.71 29.70
CA ARG A 465 23.43 -6.09 29.65
C ARG A 465 23.72 -5.61 28.25
N GLN A 466 24.32 -4.44 28.13
CA GLN A 466 24.81 -3.91 26.87
C GLN A 466 25.87 -2.86 27.21
N GLU A 467 27.12 -3.14 26.84
CA GLU A 467 28.25 -2.30 27.24
C GLU A 467 28.40 -1.04 26.39
N TRP A 468 27.96 -1.10 25.13
CA TRP A 468 28.10 0.02 24.21
C TRP A 468 26.85 0.21 23.34
N ARG A 469 26.22 1.38 23.53
CA ARG A 469 24.97 1.85 22.89
C ARG A 469 23.77 0.90 23.00
N PRO A 470 22.51 1.38 22.94
CA PRO A 470 21.36 0.48 22.93
C PRO A 470 21.35 -0.44 21.69
N PRO A 471 20.86 -1.69 21.80
CA PRO A 471 20.66 -2.58 20.65
C PRO A 471 19.75 -1.96 19.60
N VAL A 472 20.05 -2.18 18.32
CA VAL A 472 19.31 -1.59 17.20
C VAL A 472 18.50 -2.67 16.48
N ARG A 473 17.21 -2.41 16.28
CA ARG A 473 16.34 -3.30 15.49
C ARG A 473 16.57 -3.06 14.01
N ASN A 474 16.78 -4.14 13.25
CA ASN A 474 16.85 -4.15 11.78
C ASN A 474 18.00 -3.31 11.18
N ALA A 475 19.02 -3.01 11.99
CA ALA A 475 20.25 -2.35 11.59
C ALA A 475 21.38 -2.76 12.55
N SER A 476 22.63 -2.60 12.11
CA SER A 476 23.83 -2.77 12.93
C SER A 476 23.84 -1.77 14.10
N ILE A 477 24.75 -1.96 15.05
CA ILE A 477 24.90 -1.08 16.21
C ILE A 477 25.32 0.37 15.82
N GLU A 478 25.83 0.58 14.61
CA GLU A 478 26.11 1.89 14.00
C GLU A 478 24.98 2.38 13.06
N HIS A 479 23.80 1.76 13.10
CA HIS A 479 22.66 2.08 12.25
C HIS A 479 22.88 1.84 10.74
N ARG A 480 23.75 0.91 10.36
CA ARG A 480 23.93 0.44 8.97
C ARG A 480 23.06 -0.80 8.70
N PRO A 481 22.86 -1.24 7.44
CA PRO A 481 22.20 -2.52 7.18
C PRO A 481 22.94 -3.66 7.88
N LEU A 482 22.21 -4.55 8.59
CA LEU A 482 22.79 -5.76 9.20
C LEU A 482 23.50 -6.56 8.12
N GLN A 483 24.78 -6.84 8.30
CA GLN A 483 25.55 -7.52 7.27
C GLN A 483 26.53 -8.52 7.87
N LEU A 484 26.32 -9.82 7.63
CA LEU A 484 27.28 -10.85 8.02
C LEU A 484 28.05 -11.32 6.78
N GLY A 485 29.35 -11.03 6.76
CA GLY A 485 30.19 -11.25 5.58
C GLY A 485 29.65 -10.49 4.36
N ARG A 486 29.21 -11.20 3.31
CA ARG A 486 28.62 -10.61 2.09
C ARG A 486 27.08 -10.58 2.10
N MET A 487 26.44 -11.14 3.12
CA MET A 487 24.99 -11.29 3.18
C MET A 487 24.38 -10.14 3.97
N ILE A 488 23.49 -9.37 3.33
CA ILE A 488 22.72 -8.30 3.98
C ILE A 488 21.41 -8.90 4.50
N TYR A 489 21.12 -8.62 5.75
CA TYR A 489 19.92 -9.05 6.45
C TYR A 489 19.01 -7.86 6.71
N ARG A 490 17.70 -8.12 6.65
CA ARG A 490 16.67 -7.08 6.83
C ARG A 490 16.09 -7.04 8.22
N ARG A 491 16.26 -8.15 8.92
CA ARG A 491 15.64 -8.41 10.20
C ARG A 491 16.68 -8.96 11.12
N GLY A 492 16.63 -8.55 12.37
CA GLY A 492 17.61 -8.94 13.37
C GLY A 492 17.86 -7.82 14.35
N ILE A 493 18.80 -8.06 15.25
CA ILE A 493 19.20 -7.10 16.27
C ILE A 493 20.71 -6.91 16.17
N GLY A 494 21.15 -5.68 15.88
CA GLY A 494 22.55 -5.28 15.97
C GLY A 494 22.92 -4.96 17.42
N VAL A 495 24.02 -5.53 17.89
CA VAL A 495 24.53 -5.40 19.25
C VAL A 495 26.04 -5.13 19.26
N HIS A 496 26.60 -4.95 20.46
CA HIS A 496 28.03 -4.83 20.71
C HIS A 496 28.36 -5.67 21.94
N ALA A 497 29.40 -6.50 21.89
CA ALA A 497 29.78 -7.35 23.02
C ALA A 497 30.45 -6.54 24.16
N HIS A 498 30.28 -6.87 25.45
CA HIS A 498 29.37 -7.88 25.96
C HIS A 498 27.91 -7.42 25.90
N SER A 499 27.06 -8.26 25.33
CA SER A 499 25.62 -8.03 25.18
C SER A 499 24.83 -9.20 25.74
N GLU A 500 23.70 -8.89 26.36
CA GLU A 500 22.73 -9.87 26.82
C GLU A 500 21.31 -9.35 26.68
N LEU A 501 20.50 -10.09 25.91
CA LEU A 501 19.08 -9.83 25.71
C LEU A 501 18.26 -10.98 26.30
N ALA A 502 17.25 -10.68 27.11
CA ALA A 502 16.28 -11.66 27.60
C ALA A 502 14.98 -11.56 26.79
N VAL A 503 14.52 -12.68 26.25
CA VAL A 503 13.27 -12.76 25.48
C VAL A 503 12.45 -13.96 25.90
N ILE A 504 11.15 -13.76 26.08
CA ILE A 504 10.22 -14.86 26.34
C ILE A 504 9.79 -15.46 25.00
N ALA A 505 10.00 -16.76 24.85
CA ALA A 505 9.56 -17.50 23.68
C ALA A 505 8.04 -17.37 23.55
N PRO A 506 7.51 -16.88 22.42
CA PRO A 506 6.09 -16.64 22.24
C PRO A 506 5.28 -17.94 22.35
N ALA A 507 3.97 -17.80 22.54
CA ALA A 507 3.07 -18.95 22.55
C ALA A 507 3.29 -19.82 21.30
N ARG A 508 3.31 -21.14 21.50
CA ARG A 508 3.57 -22.17 20.46
C ARG A 508 5.00 -22.20 19.90
N ALA A 509 5.97 -21.49 20.47
CA ALA A 509 7.36 -21.61 20.02
C ALA A 509 7.90 -23.05 20.15
N GLN A 510 8.60 -23.51 19.10
CA GLN A 510 9.25 -24.83 19.02
C GLN A 510 10.76 -24.73 18.76
N ARG A 511 11.19 -23.72 18.00
CA ARG A 511 12.61 -23.50 17.69
C ARG A 511 12.96 -22.03 17.68
N PHE A 512 14.20 -21.69 18.01
CA PHE A 512 14.78 -20.37 17.79
C PHE A 512 15.89 -20.48 16.75
N VAL A 513 15.83 -19.65 15.71
CA VAL A 513 16.71 -19.68 14.54
C VAL A 513 17.30 -18.30 14.31
N ALA A 514 18.61 -18.21 14.14
CA ALA A 514 19.30 -16.99 13.75
C ALA A 514 20.54 -17.32 12.90
N ASP A 515 20.97 -16.35 12.11
CA ASP A 515 22.31 -16.30 11.53
C ASP A 515 23.11 -15.30 12.37
N VAL A 516 24.29 -15.68 12.86
CA VAL A 516 25.08 -14.88 13.82
C VAL A 516 26.50 -14.68 13.35
N GLY A 517 27.08 -13.53 13.69
CA GLY A 517 28.45 -13.19 13.35
C GLY A 517 28.77 -11.74 13.68
N LEU A 518 30.02 -11.35 13.39
CA LEU A 518 30.42 -9.96 13.41
C LEU A 518 29.83 -9.22 12.21
N ASP A 519 29.38 -8.00 12.44
CA ASP A 519 28.88 -7.14 11.36
C ASP A 519 30.02 -6.75 10.41
N ALA A 520 29.72 -6.63 9.11
CA ALA A 520 30.70 -6.35 8.08
C ALA A 520 31.35 -4.95 8.22
N GLU A 521 30.80 -4.05 9.04
CA GLU A 521 31.38 -2.73 9.28
C GLU A 521 32.71 -2.77 10.03
N ILE A 522 32.98 -3.84 10.79
CA ILE A 522 34.26 -4.08 11.47
C ILE A 522 35.15 -5.07 10.69
N ALA A 523 34.74 -5.45 9.47
CA ALA A 523 35.50 -6.38 8.63
C ALA A 523 36.94 -5.89 8.43
N GLY A 524 37.91 -6.69 8.92
CA GLY A 524 39.33 -6.38 8.85
C GLY A 524 39.96 -5.86 10.14
N ASP A 525 39.21 -5.64 11.22
CA ASP A 525 39.82 -5.42 12.54
C ASP A 525 40.28 -6.77 13.13
N PRO A 526 41.60 -7.02 13.27
CA PRO A 526 42.12 -8.29 13.78
C PRO A 526 41.85 -8.49 15.28
N ARG A 527 41.30 -7.49 15.97
CA ARG A 527 41.02 -7.50 17.41
C ARG A 527 39.57 -7.84 17.74
N ALA A 528 38.67 -7.87 16.76
CA ALA A 528 37.27 -8.18 16.97
C ALA A 528 37.09 -9.69 17.12
N ASP A 529 36.56 -10.11 18.27
CA ASP A 529 36.27 -11.50 18.56
C ASP A 529 35.02 -11.64 19.42
N VAL A 530 34.09 -12.46 18.94
CA VAL A 530 32.84 -12.69 19.67
C VAL A 530 32.48 -14.16 19.75
N ARG A 531 31.76 -14.51 20.81
CA ARG A 531 31.10 -15.81 20.96
C ARG A 531 29.62 -15.59 21.19
N PHE A 532 28.79 -16.26 20.39
CA PHE A 532 27.35 -16.24 20.54
C PHE A 532 26.89 -17.41 21.40
N ARG A 533 26.03 -17.14 22.37
CA ARG A 533 25.40 -18.15 23.22
C ARG A 533 23.90 -17.92 23.35
N VAL A 534 23.14 -19.00 23.35
CA VAL A 534 21.71 -18.99 23.68
C VAL A 534 21.52 -19.83 24.94
N LEU A 535 21.04 -19.22 26.01
CA LEU A 535 20.85 -19.88 27.30
C LEU A 535 19.38 -19.91 27.71
N SER A 536 19.03 -20.88 28.56
CA SER A 536 17.76 -20.97 29.26
C SER A 536 18.02 -21.34 30.72
N GLY A 537 17.94 -20.37 31.64
CA GLY A 537 18.46 -20.55 33.00
C GLY A 537 19.97 -20.78 32.96
N ASP A 538 20.43 -21.88 33.55
CA ASP A 538 21.85 -22.27 33.57
C ASP A 538 22.23 -23.19 32.39
N GLU A 539 21.27 -23.61 31.56
CA GLU A 539 21.50 -24.48 30.41
C GLU A 539 21.94 -23.68 29.17
N VAL A 540 23.06 -24.09 28.55
CA VAL A 540 23.52 -23.56 27.26
C VAL A 540 22.88 -24.36 26.13
N LEU A 541 21.91 -23.76 25.41
CA LEU A 541 21.22 -24.40 24.29
C LEU A 541 22.03 -24.34 22.99
N TYR A 542 22.87 -23.31 22.83
CA TYR A 542 23.79 -23.15 21.71
C TYR A 542 25.00 -22.32 22.11
N GLU A 543 26.14 -22.67 21.56
CA GLU A 543 27.38 -21.91 21.64
C GLU A 543 28.10 -21.97 20.28
N SER A 544 28.46 -20.82 19.73
CA SER A 544 29.26 -20.75 18.50
C SER A 544 30.75 -20.99 18.81
N PRO A 545 31.56 -21.38 17.80
CA PRO A 545 33.00 -21.11 17.84
C PRO A 545 33.28 -19.62 18.08
N ILE A 546 34.52 -19.29 18.42
CA ILE A 546 34.97 -17.89 18.42
C ILE A 546 34.92 -17.38 16.97
N LEU A 547 34.18 -16.30 16.76
CA LEU A 547 34.04 -15.66 15.46
C LEU A 547 34.91 -14.41 15.43
N THR A 548 35.75 -14.30 14.40
CA THR A 548 36.59 -13.13 14.14
C THR A 548 36.09 -12.40 12.90
N ALA A 549 36.64 -11.22 12.59
CA ALA A 549 36.24 -10.42 11.45
C ALA A 549 36.33 -11.13 10.07
N THR A 550 36.99 -12.29 10.00
CA THR A 550 37.10 -13.13 8.80
C THR A 550 36.21 -14.38 8.82
N SER A 551 35.52 -14.66 9.93
CA SER A 551 34.67 -15.84 10.08
C SER A 551 33.40 -15.73 9.24
N GLU A 552 32.95 -16.84 8.67
CA GLU A 552 31.63 -16.93 8.04
C GLU A 552 30.52 -16.90 9.09
N ALA A 553 29.37 -16.33 8.69
CA ALA A 553 28.16 -16.31 9.51
C ALA A 553 27.78 -17.75 9.94
N GLN A 554 27.51 -17.93 11.23
CA GLN A 554 27.08 -19.21 11.78
C GLN A 554 25.57 -19.25 11.87
N ARG A 555 24.96 -20.32 11.38
CA ARG A 555 23.53 -20.53 11.57
C ARG A 555 23.28 -21.34 12.83
N LEU A 556 22.49 -20.78 13.75
CA LEU A 556 22.01 -21.48 14.92
C LEU A 556 20.53 -21.84 14.76
N ASP A 557 20.17 -23.00 15.29
CA ASP A 557 18.81 -23.53 15.24
C ASP A 557 18.58 -24.48 16.43
N VAL A 558 17.99 -23.95 17.50
CA VAL A 558 17.81 -24.66 18.77
C VAL A 558 16.34 -24.95 19.08
N PRO A 559 16.02 -26.11 19.68
CA PRO A 559 14.67 -26.39 20.18
C PRO A 559 14.35 -25.50 21.39
N VAL A 560 13.13 -24.98 21.46
CA VAL A 560 12.63 -24.16 22.57
C VAL A 560 11.17 -24.48 22.86
N LYS A 561 10.69 -24.16 24.05
CA LYS A 561 9.29 -24.32 24.47
C LYS A 561 8.60 -22.96 24.55
N ALA A 562 7.30 -22.93 24.31
CA ALA A 562 6.49 -21.75 24.54
C ALA A 562 6.61 -21.25 26.00
N GLY A 563 6.78 -19.94 26.18
CA GLY A 563 6.97 -19.31 27.50
C GLY A 563 8.37 -19.48 28.10
N GLN A 564 9.28 -20.21 27.43
CA GLN A 564 10.66 -20.36 27.86
C GLN A 564 11.40 -19.03 27.71
N GLU A 565 12.06 -18.57 28.78
CA GLU A 565 12.95 -17.41 28.71
C GLU A 565 14.28 -17.82 28.07
N LEU A 566 14.69 -17.09 27.04
CA LEU A 566 16.00 -17.23 26.42
C LEU A 566 16.85 -16.00 26.74
N ARG A 567 18.10 -16.24 27.15
CA ARG A 567 19.15 -15.22 27.21
C ARG A 567 20.04 -15.35 25.98
N LEU A 568 20.00 -14.33 25.13
CA LEU A 568 20.81 -14.20 23.92
C LEU A 568 22.06 -13.41 24.29
N VAL A 569 23.20 -14.09 24.40
CA VAL A 569 24.46 -13.54 24.89
C VAL A 569 25.46 -13.43 23.76
N VAL A 570 26.15 -12.30 23.68
CA VAL A 570 27.34 -12.10 22.86
C VAL A 570 28.47 -11.72 23.80
N ASP A 571 29.49 -12.58 23.89
CA ASP A 571 30.68 -12.31 24.71
C ASP A 571 31.82 -11.79 23.83
N GLY A 572 32.47 -10.70 24.27
CA GLY A 572 33.80 -10.32 23.79
C GLY A 572 34.84 -11.12 24.59
N LEU A 573 35.98 -11.48 23.98
CA LEU A 573 36.96 -12.34 24.67
C LEU A 573 38.21 -11.56 25.04
N TYR A 574 38.79 -10.83 24.10
CA TYR A 574 40.10 -10.21 24.31
C TYR A 574 40.08 -8.67 24.29
N SER A 575 39.50 -8.05 23.27
CA SER A 575 39.50 -6.59 23.10
C SER A 575 38.07 -6.07 22.92
N PRO A 576 37.59 -5.13 23.76
CA PRO A 576 36.24 -4.58 23.62
C PRO A 576 36.09 -3.68 22.38
N ASN A 577 37.15 -3.46 21.60
CA ASN A 577 37.11 -2.60 20.43
C ASN A 577 36.68 -3.40 19.19
N GLY A 578 35.54 -3.02 18.60
CA GLY A 578 35.10 -3.54 17.32
C GLY A 578 34.25 -4.81 17.40
N ASP A 579 33.71 -5.17 18.56
CA ASP A 579 32.86 -6.36 18.75
C ASP A 579 31.41 -6.11 18.33
N HIS A 580 31.23 -5.51 17.14
CA HIS A 580 29.93 -5.22 16.55
C HIS A 580 29.37 -6.51 15.97
N ALA A 581 28.21 -6.95 16.46
CA ALA A 581 27.73 -8.30 16.23
C ALA A 581 26.23 -8.31 15.98
N ASP A 582 25.77 -9.21 15.12
CA ASP A 582 24.36 -9.27 14.72
C ASP A 582 23.69 -10.59 15.07
N TRP A 583 22.49 -10.49 15.63
CA TRP A 583 21.50 -11.57 15.64
C TRP A 583 20.64 -11.47 14.38
N ALA A 584 21.20 -11.82 13.24
CA ALA A 584 20.56 -11.67 11.94
C ALA A 584 19.46 -12.72 11.71
N ASN A 585 18.36 -12.29 11.11
CA ASN A 585 17.18 -13.11 10.81
C ASN A 585 16.61 -13.85 12.05
N ALA A 586 16.89 -13.35 13.26
CA ALA A 586 16.56 -14.00 14.52
C ALA A 586 15.04 -14.13 14.69
N ARG A 587 14.56 -15.36 14.88
CA ARG A 587 13.13 -15.67 14.89
C ARG A 587 12.80 -16.96 15.64
N PHE A 588 11.60 -16.99 16.19
CA PHE A 588 10.96 -18.19 16.69
C PHE A 588 10.15 -18.87 15.60
N MET A 589 10.28 -20.18 15.50
CA MET A 589 9.42 -21.05 14.68
C MET A 589 8.34 -21.62 15.59
N LEU A 590 7.08 -21.42 15.25
CA LEU A 590 5.93 -21.84 16.06
C LEU A 590 5.27 -23.11 15.52
N GLU A 591 4.72 -23.91 16.42
CA GLU A 591 3.80 -25.02 16.16
C GLU A 591 2.52 -24.51 15.51
N GLU A 592 1.93 -25.30 14.63
CA GLU A 592 0.65 -25.00 13.99
C GLU A 592 -0.52 -25.16 14.96
N SER A 593 -1.57 -24.34 14.78
CA SER A 593 -2.81 -24.50 15.51
C SER A 593 -3.54 -25.63 14.83
N LYS A 594 -3.79 -26.70 15.59
CA LYS A 594 -4.71 -27.77 15.18
C LYS A 594 -6.11 -27.23 14.93
#